data_AF-A0A972L725-F1
#
_entry.id   AF-A0A972L725-F1
#
_cell.length_a   1.000
_cell.length_b   1.000
_cell.length_c   1.000
_cell.angle_alpha   90.00
_cell.angle_beta   90.00
_cell.angle_gamma   90.00
#
_symmetry.space_group_name_H-M   'P 1'
#
loop_
_entity.id
_entity.type
_entity.pdbx_description
1 polymer ?
#
loop_
_entity_poly.entity_id
_entity_poly.type
_entity_poly.pdbx_seq_one_letter_code
_entity_poly.pdbx_strand_id
1 'polypeptide(L)'
;MNRDSVCFLLYLAGVLFLTSFHGMAVMAGAAIVLAVFSGRSFFRLAKRTFFALLLFNSAVSISYMLLSMTRGAPFLAPLLLINARTYLLTFSTFLLIERVNLFSALSFSKTLTFLLTLSYSQILTFRRLLSELLLSMKSRTIIRPGRRDLYRFVSSAVYLFLDRSIRNSREITLAMKSRGFRND
;
A
#
# COMPACT_ATOMS: atom_id res chain seq x y z
N MET A 1 -10.25 14.03 18.68
CA MET A 1 -9.37 13.53 17.60
C MET A 1 -8.68 12.29 18.11
N ASN A 2 -8.89 11.12 17.48
CA ASN A 2 -8.37 9.86 17.99
C ASN A 2 -6.84 9.80 17.83
N ARG A 3 -6.16 9.08 18.73
CA ARG A 3 -4.70 8.92 18.73
C ARG A 3 -4.16 8.47 17.37
N ASP A 4 -4.92 7.62 16.68
CA ASP A 4 -4.59 7.09 15.34
C ASP A 4 -4.72 8.14 14.23
N SER A 5 -5.70 9.04 14.30
CA SER A 5 -5.85 10.14 13.34
C SER A 5 -4.71 11.15 13.49
N VAL A 6 -4.24 11.39 14.71
CA VAL A 6 -3.07 12.24 14.97
C VAL A 6 -1.79 11.59 14.43
N CYS A 7 -1.60 10.29 14.64
CA CYS A 7 -0.48 9.55 14.04
C CYS A 7 -0.50 9.58 12.50
N PHE A 8 -1.68 9.49 11.89
CA PHE A 8 -1.84 9.59 10.44
C PHE A 8 -1.51 10.99 9.90
N LEU A 9 -1.97 12.05 10.58
CA LEU A 9 -1.63 13.43 10.23
C LEU A 9 -0.14 13.71 10.43
N LEU A 10 0.47 13.21 11.51
CA LEU A 10 1.90 13.31 11.76
C LEU A 10 2.72 12.58 10.68
N TYR A 11 2.24 11.43 10.19
CA TYR A 11 2.85 10.75 9.05
C TYR A 11 2.77 11.59 7.77
N LEU A 12 1.59 12.13 7.44
CA LEU A 12 1.41 12.96 6.25
C LEU A 12 2.34 14.20 6.30
N ALA A 13 2.39 14.87 7.45
CA ALA A 13 3.30 15.97 7.69
C ALA A 13 4.76 15.53 7.57
N GLY A 14 5.12 14.36 8.11
CA GLY A 14 6.46 13.77 8.02
C GLY A 14 6.87 13.45 6.58
N VAL A 15 5.96 12.92 5.75
CA VAL A 15 6.22 12.65 4.32
C VAL A 15 6.45 13.94 3.56
N LEU A 16 5.63 14.97 3.80
CA LEU A 16 5.81 16.29 3.18
C LEU A 16 7.15 16.90 3.59
N PHE A 17 7.48 16.83 4.89
CA PHE A 17 8.75 17.34 5.42
C PHE A 17 9.96 16.62 4.79
N LEU A 18 9.94 15.28 4.73
CA LEU A 18 11.02 14.48 4.12
C LEU A 18 11.20 14.75 2.62
N THR A 19 10.13 15.17 1.93
CA THR A 19 10.15 15.49 0.50
C THR A 19 10.68 16.90 0.26
N SER A 20 10.28 17.87 1.07
CA SER A 20 10.69 19.28 0.90
C SER A 20 12.15 19.55 1.26
N PHE A 21 12.68 18.92 2.33
CA PHE A 21 14.02 19.23 2.82
C PHE A 21 15.11 18.38 2.14
N HIS A 22 16.14 19.06 1.62
CA HIS A 22 17.26 18.48 0.87
C HIS A 22 18.59 18.43 1.66
N GLY A 23 18.56 18.65 2.98
CA GLY A 23 19.75 18.65 3.84
C GLY A 23 20.09 17.27 4.40
N MET A 24 21.36 16.86 4.32
CA MET A 24 21.85 15.59 4.86
C MET A 24 21.71 15.50 6.40
N ALA A 25 21.87 16.62 7.10
CA ALA A 25 21.60 16.73 8.54
C ALA A 25 20.11 16.55 8.90
N VAL A 26 19.21 17.04 8.04
CA VAL A 26 17.75 16.91 8.23
C VAL A 26 17.31 15.46 8.04
N MET A 27 17.91 14.76 7.09
CA MET A 27 17.69 13.32 6.87
C MET A 27 18.17 12.49 8.07
N ALA A 28 19.36 12.79 8.62
CA ALA A 28 19.88 12.11 9.80
C ALA A 28 19.00 12.36 11.04
N GLY A 29 18.56 13.61 11.26
CA GLY A 29 17.63 13.94 12.35
C GLY A 29 16.30 13.21 12.21
N ALA A 30 15.73 13.16 11.01
CA ALA A 30 14.49 12.43 10.76
C ALA A 30 14.64 10.91 10.96
N ALA A 31 15.80 10.35 10.62
CA ALA A 31 16.12 8.94 10.88
C ALA A 31 16.12 8.63 12.38
N ILE A 32 16.73 9.50 13.20
CA ILE A 32 16.76 9.34 14.66
C ILE A 32 15.35 9.42 15.25
N VAL A 33 14.56 10.42 14.84
CA VAL A 33 13.17 10.57 15.30
C VAL A 33 12.34 9.34 14.95
N LEU A 34 12.45 8.84 13.71
CA LEU A 34 11.72 7.64 13.27
C LEU A 34 12.21 6.37 14.00
N ALA A 35 13.51 6.26 14.28
CA ALA A 35 14.06 5.13 15.04
C ALA A 35 13.53 5.11 16.49
N VAL A 36 13.51 6.28 17.16
CA VAL A 36 12.95 6.43 18.51
C VAL A 36 11.45 6.11 18.52
N PHE A 37 10.71 6.56 17.51
CA PHE A 37 9.27 6.28 17.40
C PHE A 37 8.96 4.81 17.08
N SER A 38 9.88 4.11 16.40
CA SER A 38 9.75 2.69 16.06
C SER A 38 9.92 1.77 17.28
N GLY A 39 10.79 2.13 18.22
CA GLY A 39 11.04 1.36 19.44
C GLY A 39 11.50 -0.08 19.14
N ARG A 40 10.83 -1.08 19.73
CA ARG A 40 11.23 -2.52 19.64
C ARG A 40 11.00 -3.17 18.26
N SER A 41 10.18 -2.60 17.37
CA SER A 41 9.92 -3.16 16.03
C SER A 41 10.92 -2.68 14.97
N PHE A 42 11.86 -1.79 15.35
CA PHE A 42 12.84 -1.18 14.46
C PHE A 42 13.60 -2.19 13.60
N PHE A 43 14.19 -3.23 14.19
CA PHE A 43 15.01 -4.19 13.44
C PHE A 43 14.20 -5.00 12.42
N ARG A 44 12.94 -5.31 12.72
CA ARG A 44 12.07 -6.06 11.81
C ARG A 44 11.65 -5.16 10.64
N LEU A 45 11.23 -3.94 10.93
CA LEU A 45 10.85 -2.93 9.95
C LEU A 45 12.03 -2.54 9.06
N ALA A 46 13.20 -2.33 9.64
CA ALA A 46 14.43 -1.96 8.93
C ALA A 46 14.85 -3.04 7.94
N LYS A 47 14.85 -4.32 8.35
CA LYS A 47 15.15 -5.45 7.46
C LYS A 47 14.12 -5.57 6.34
N ARG A 48 12.83 -5.48 6.66
CA ARG A 48 11.76 -5.55 5.66
C ARG A 48 11.84 -4.41 4.64
N THR A 49 12.11 -3.19 5.11
CA THR A 49 12.30 -2.00 4.27
C THR A 49 13.50 -2.16 3.36
N PHE A 50 14.62 -2.62 3.90
CA PHE A 50 15.84 -2.86 3.15
C PHE A 50 15.63 -3.88 2.03
N PHE A 51 15.04 -5.05 2.33
CA PHE A 51 14.77 -6.07 1.31
C PHE A 51 13.75 -5.62 0.26
N ALA A 52 12.72 -4.85 0.66
CA ALA A 52 11.74 -4.32 -0.28
C ALA A 52 12.36 -3.30 -1.25
N LEU A 53 13.32 -2.49 -0.77
CA LEU A 53 13.95 -1.45 -1.57
C LEU A 53 15.19 -1.93 -2.33
N LEU A 54 15.80 -3.06 -1.95
CA LEU A 54 17.09 -3.49 -2.50
C LEU A 54 17.09 -3.55 -4.03
N LEU A 55 16.09 -4.19 -4.64
CA LEU A 55 16.00 -4.32 -6.10
C LEU A 55 15.76 -2.98 -6.80
N PHE A 56 14.88 -2.15 -6.25
CA PHE A 56 14.55 -0.86 -6.86
C PHE A 56 15.72 0.12 -6.71
N ASN A 57 16.28 0.19 -5.50
CA ASN A 57 17.35 1.11 -5.15
C ASN A 57 18.68 0.74 -5.83
N SER A 58 18.96 -0.55 -6.03
CA SER A 58 20.11 -1.00 -6.81
C SER A 58 19.97 -0.60 -8.27
N ALA A 59 18.80 -0.80 -8.89
CA ALA A 59 18.55 -0.39 -10.27
C ALA A 59 18.74 1.13 -10.45
N VAL A 60 18.16 1.94 -9.55
CA VAL A 60 18.29 3.40 -9.58
C VAL A 60 19.74 3.84 -9.37
N SER A 61 20.45 3.21 -8.41
CA SER A 61 21.86 3.52 -8.14
C SER A 61 22.76 3.19 -9.33
N ILE A 62 22.54 2.05 -10.00
CA ILE A 62 23.29 1.64 -11.21
C ILE A 62 23.01 2.60 -12.37
N SER A 63 21.74 2.95 -12.62
CA SER A 63 21.38 3.91 -13.66
C SER A 63 21.99 5.29 -13.41
N TYR A 64 22.00 5.77 -12.16
CA TYR A 64 22.62 7.05 -11.83
C TYR A 64 24.14 7.01 -11.93
N MET A 65 24.77 5.90 -11.54
CA MET A 65 26.22 5.70 -11.67
C MET A 65 26.66 5.76 -13.14
N LEU A 66 25.93 5.09 -14.04
CA LEU A 66 26.17 5.16 -15.49
C LEU A 66 26.01 6.59 -16.04
N LEU A 67 25.01 7.33 -15.57
CA LEU A 67 24.78 8.72 -15.98
C LEU A 67 25.87 9.67 -15.44
N SER A 68 26.33 9.45 -14.21
CA SER A 68 27.37 10.29 -13.60
C SER A 68 28.74 10.08 -14.25
N MET A 69 29.04 8.86 -14.70
CA MET A 69 30.26 8.57 -15.48
C MET A 69 30.31 9.33 -16.80
N THR A 70 29.16 9.57 -17.45
CA THR A 70 29.11 10.34 -18.70
C THR A 70 29.17 11.85 -18.51
N ARG A 71 28.87 12.36 -17.30
CA ARG A 71 28.80 13.80 -17.00
C ARG A 71 29.92 14.35 -16.11
N GLY A 72 30.81 13.49 -15.59
CA GLY A 72 31.95 13.91 -14.75
C GLY A 72 31.56 14.59 -13.42
N ALA A 73 30.31 14.44 -12.99
CA ALA A 73 29.78 15.09 -11.79
C ALA A 73 30.04 14.27 -10.52
N PRO A 74 30.11 14.90 -9.32
CA PRO A 74 30.25 14.19 -8.06
C PRO A 74 29.01 13.32 -7.77
N PHE A 75 29.24 12.00 -7.71
CA PHE A 75 28.20 10.97 -7.64
C PHE A 75 27.74 10.64 -6.21
N LEU A 76 28.61 10.81 -5.21
CA LEU A 76 28.40 10.25 -3.86
C LEU A 76 27.29 10.96 -3.06
N ALA A 77 27.33 12.30 -3.00
CA ALA A 77 26.42 13.08 -2.19
C ALA A 77 24.94 12.96 -2.63
N PRO A 78 24.58 13.14 -3.93
CA PRO A 78 23.19 13.03 -4.35
C PRO A 78 22.65 11.60 -4.30
N LEU A 79 23.49 10.59 -4.59
CA LEU A 79 23.09 9.19 -4.57
C LEU A 79 22.77 8.71 -3.15
N LEU A 80 23.59 9.11 -2.17
CA LEU A 80 23.34 8.81 -0.76
C LEU A 80 22.07 9.49 -0.25
N LEU A 81 21.78 10.72 -0.68
CA LEU A 81 20.58 11.46 -0.28
C LEU A 81 19.30 10.84 -0.85
N ILE A 82 19.33 10.38 -2.11
CA ILE A 82 18.21 9.67 -2.74
C ILE A 82 17.94 8.34 -2.02
N ASN A 83 18.99 7.58 -1.70
CA ASN A 83 18.87 6.30 -1.02
C ASN A 83 18.38 6.47 0.43
N ALA A 84 18.89 7.47 1.14
CA ALA A 84 18.42 7.81 2.49
C ALA A 84 16.95 8.25 2.47
N ARG A 85 16.55 9.13 1.54
CA ARG A 85 15.17 9.62 1.43
C ARG A 85 14.19 8.49 1.11
N THR A 86 14.51 7.67 0.11
CA THR A 86 13.66 6.53 -0.27
C THR A 86 13.53 5.54 0.88
N TYR A 87 14.63 5.23 1.57
CA TYR A 87 14.60 4.40 2.77
C TYR A 87 13.71 4.97 3.88
N LEU A 88 13.86 6.25 4.21
CA LEU A 88 13.08 6.90 5.28
C LEU A 88 11.58 6.96 4.96
N LEU A 89 11.22 7.27 3.71
CA LEU A 89 9.82 7.31 3.27
C LEU A 89 9.17 5.93 3.35
N THR A 90 9.87 4.89 2.88
CA THR A 90 9.36 3.52 2.93
C THR A 90 9.30 3.00 4.37
N PHE A 91 10.30 3.29 5.20
CA PHE A 91 10.31 2.95 6.61
C PHE A 91 9.13 3.60 7.36
N SER A 92 8.91 4.90 7.13
CA SER A 92 7.78 5.65 7.70
C SER A 92 6.44 5.03 7.31
N THR A 93 6.30 4.62 6.04
CA THR A 93 5.09 3.97 5.53
C THR A 93 4.84 2.62 6.22
N PHE A 94 5.86 1.78 6.37
CA PHE A 94 5.71 0.51 7.08
C PHE A 94 5.43 0.71 8.58
N LEU A 95 6.04 1.71 9.20
CA LEU A 95 5.79 2.05 10.60
C LEU A 95 4.33 2.48 10.82
N LEU A 96 3.76 3.27 9.91
CA LEU A 96 2.35 3.63 9.96
C LEU A 96 1.47 2.38 9.85
N ILE A 97 1.72 1.50 8.86
CA ILE A 97 0.90 0.30 8.64
C ILE A 97 0.92 -0.61 9.88
N GLU A 98 2.04 -0.73 10.59
CA GLU A 98 2.14 -1.57 11.79
C GLU A 98 1.48 -0.94 13.02
N ARG A 99 1.50 0.38 13.16
CA ARG A 99 1.07 1.09 14.38
C ARG A 99 -0.33 1.67 14.31
N VAL A 100 -0.85 1.92 13.12
CA VAL A 100 -2.09 2.67 12.91
C VAL A 100 -3.16 1.76 12.33
N ASN A 101 -4.28 1.65 13.03
CA ASN A 101 -5.46 1.01 12.49
C ASN A 101 -6.14 1.96 11.50
N LEU A 102 -6.19 1.60 10.20
CA LEU A 102 -6.80 2.44 9.17
C LEU A 102 -8.27 2.80 9.48
N PHE A 103 -9.05 1.90 10.08
CA PHE A 103 -10.44 2.19 10.44
C PHE A 103 -10.55 3.31 11.48
N SER A 104 -9.63 3.32 12.44
CA SER A 104 -9.56 4.36 13.47
C SER A 104 -8.93 5.65 12.94
N ALA A 105 -7.93 5.55 12.06
CA ALA A 105 -7.29 6.71 11.43
C ALA A 105 -8.29 7.55 10.63
N LEU A 106 -9.17 6.89 9.86
CA LEU A 106 -10.18 7.54 9.03
C LEU A 106 -11.44 7.96 9.79
N SER A 107 -11.50 7.78 11.12
CA SER A 107 -12.67 8.13 11.94
C SER A 107 -13.05 9.62 11.93
N PHE A 108 -12.21 10.48 11.37
CA PHE A 108 -12.53 11.90 11.17
C PHE A 108 -13.72 12.12 10.21
N SER A 109 -13.98 11.17 9.29
CA SER A 109 -15.07 11.27 8.32
C SER A 109 -15.93 10.01 8.31
N LYS A 110 -17.20 10.17 8.69
CA LYS A 110 -18.19 9.08 8.69
C LYS A 110 -18.33 8.42 7.32
N THR A 111 -18.31 9.21 6.25
CA THR A 111 -18.40 8.72 4.85
C THR A 111 -17.20 7.86 4.49
N LEU A 112 -15.99 8.29 4.88
CA LEU A 112 -14.76 7.58 4.55
C LEU A 112 -14.62 6.27 5.35
N THR A 113 -14.96 6.30 6.64
CA THR A 113 -15.05 5.07 7.45
C THR A 113 -16.09 4.12 6.87
N PHE A 114 -17.27 4.63 6.49
CA PHE A 114 -18.32 3.83 5.88
C PHE A 114 -17.86 3.15 4.58
N LEU A 115 -17.26 3.91 3.66
CA LEU A 115 -16.72 3.37 2.40
C LEU A 115 -15.62 2.35 2.65
N LEU A 116 -14.72 2.59 3.62
CA LEU A 116 -13.67 1.65 3.98
C LEU A 116 -14.26 0.33 4.51
N THR A 117 -15.24 0.41 5.42
CA THR A 117 -15.91 -0.77 5.98
C THR A 117 -16.64 -1.56 4.91
N LEU A 118 -17.39 -0.90 4.03
CA LEU A 118 -18.10 -1.54 2.93
C LEU A 118 -17.10 -2.21 1.98
N SER A 119 -16.04 -1.51 1.58
CA SER A 119 -15.00 -2.03 0.70
C SER A 119 -14.29 -3.23 1.31
N TYR A 120 -13.96 -3.17 2.61
CA TYR A 120 -13.33 -4.28 3.33
C TYR A 120 -14.23 -5.52 3.34
N SER A 121 -15.54 -5.34 3.59
CA SER A 121 -16.51 -6.44 3.50
C SER A 121 -16.55 -7.04 2.09
N GLN A 122 -16.52 -6.21 1.03
CA GLN A 122 -16.51 -6.71 -0.35
C GLN A 122 -15.21 -7.45 -0.69
N ILE A 123 -14.06 -6.98 -0.20
CA ILE A 123 -12.77 -7.66 -0.38
C ILE A 123 -12.81 -9.07 0.20
N LEU A 124 -13.37 -9.25 1.40
CA LEU A 124 -13.50 -10.58 2.02
C LEU A 124 -14.40 -11.51 1.20
N THR A 125 -15.55 -11.01 0.75
CA THR A 125 -16.47 -11.77 -0.10
C THR A 125 -15.83 -12.17 -1.43
N PHE A 126 -15.16 -11.24 -2.10
CA PHE A 126 -14.50 -11.53 -3.37
C PHE A 126 -13.28 -12.43 -3.23
N ARG A 127 -12.52 -12.32 -2.13
CA ARG A 127 -11.44 -13.27 -1.83
C ARG A 127 -11.97 -14.69 -1.67
N ARG A 128 -13.10 -14.87 -0.99
CA ARG A 128 -13.75 -16.17 -0.87
C ARG A 128 -14.22 -16.68 -2.23
N LEU A 129 -14.91 -15.85 -3.01
CA LEU A 129 -15.35 -16.21 -4.36
C LEU A 129 -14.18 -16.62 -5.26
N LEU A 130 -13.06 -15.91 -5.21
CA LEU A 130 -11.85 -16.29 -5.95
C LEU A 130 -11.33 -17.66 -5.54
N SER A 131 -11.29 -17.95 -4.23
CA SER A 131 -10.86 -19.26 -3.75
C SER A 131 -11.78 -20.40 -4.22
N GLU A 132 -13.09 -20.16 -4.28
CA GLU A 132 -14.08 -21.12 -4.78
C GLU A 132 -13.94 -21.34 -6.30
N LEU A 133 -13.68 -20.28 -7.07
CA LEU A 133 -13.40 -20.39 -8.51
C LEU A 133 -12.12 -21.18 -8.79
N LEU A 134 -11.05 -20.94 -8.02
CA LEU A 134 -9.80 -21.69 -8.14
C LEU A 134 -10.00 -23.18 -7.80
N LEU A 135 -10.80 -23.48 -6.78
CA LEU A 135 -11.13 -24.85 -6.42
C LEU A 135 -11.98 -25.52 -7.51
N SER A 136 -12.97 -24.82 -8.06
CA SER A 136 -13.79 -25.30 -9.17
C SER A 136 -12.98 -25.54 -10.44
N MET A 137 -11.95 -24.73 -10.71
CA MET A 137 -11.03 -24.99 -11.82
C MET A 137 -10.24 -26.26 -11.56
N LYS A 138 -9.62 -26.36 -10.38
CA LYS A 138 -8.80 -27.51 -10.00
C LYS A 138 -9.57 -28.82 -10.05
N SER A 139 -10.85 -28.83 -9.65
CA SER A 139 -11.69 -30.03 -9.68
C SER A 139 -12.14 -30.43 -11.10
N ARG A 140 -12.22 -29.48 -12.03
CA ARG A 140 -12.64 -29.71 -13.42
C ARG A 140 -11.48 -30.03 -14.36
N THR A 141 -10.24 -29.78 -13.94
CA THR A 141 -9.05 -30.06 -14.75
C THR A 141 -8.30 -31.29 -14.23
N ILE A 142 -8.32 -32.37 -15.03
CA ILE A 142 -7.53 -33.58 -14.76
C ILE A 142 -6.04 -33.33 -15.05
N ILE A 143 -5.73 -32.47 -16.02
CA ILE A 143 -4.39 -32.09 -16.46
C ILE A 143 -4.20 -30.58 -16.21
N ARG A 144 -2.96 -30.14 -15.95
CA ARG A 144 -2.66 -28.71 -15.73
C ARG A 144 -3.16 -27.88 -16.94
N PRO A 145 -3.96 -26.81 -16.72
CA PRO A 145 -4.52 -26.01 -17.79
C PRO A 145 -3.43 -25.30 -18.60
N GLY A 146 -3.63 -25.21 -19.91
CA GLY A 146 -2.73 -24.48 -20.79
C GLY A 146 -2.85 -22.96 -20.60
N ARG A 147 -1.90 -22.19 -21.16
CA ARG A 147 -1.92 -20.72 -21.09
C ARG A 147 -3.20 -20.11 -21.67
N ARG A 148 -3.76 -20.71 -22.72
CA ARG A 148 -5.02 -20.27 -23.35
C ARG A 148 -6.23 -20.49 -22.43
N ASP A 149 -6.28 -21.61 -21.73
CA ASP A 149 -7.36 -21.94 -20.80
C ASP A 149 -7.31 -21.07 -19.55
N LEU A 150 -6.10 -20.78 -19.05
CA LEU A 150 -5.87 -19.82 -17.98
C LEU A 150 -6.38 -18.43 -18.37
N TYR A 151 -6.07 -17.96 -19.58
CA TYR A 151 -6.56 -16.66 -20.06
C TYR A 151 -8.09 -16.63 -20.13
N ARG A 152 -8.73 -17.67 -20.68
CA ARG A 152 -10.19 -17.78 -20.71
C ARG A 152 -10.79 -17.79 -19.30
N PHE A 153 -10.21 -18.55 -18.39
CA PHE A 153 -10.66 -18.60 -17.00
C PHE A 153 -10.56 -17.23 -16.32
N VAL A 154 -9.42 -16.56 -16.45
CA VAL A 154 -9.22 -15.22 -15.87
C VAL A 154 -10.20 -14.22 -16.48
N SER A 155 -10.40 -14.23 -17.79
CA SER A 155 -11.36 -13.37 -18.47
C SER A 155 -12.78 -13.58 -17.94
N SER A 156 -13.24 -14.84 -17.87
CA SER A 156 -14.56 -15.19 -17.33
C SER A 156 -14.69 -14.82 -15.86
N ALA A 157 -13.64 -15.01 -15.06
CA ALA A 157 -13.64 -14.62 -13.65
C ALA A 157 -13.75 -13.10 -13.50
N VAL A 158 -12.97 -12.32 -14.26
CA VAL A 158 -13.03 -10.86 -14.24
C VAL A 158 -14.41 -10.35 -14.65
N TYR A 159 -14.99 -10.91 -15.72
CA TYR A 159 -16.35 -10.59 -16.14
C TYR A 159 -17.36 -10.85 -15.02
N LEU A 160 -17.31 -12.04 -14.41
CA LEU A 160 -18.16 -12.39 -13.28
C LEU A 160 -18.01 -11.43 -12.10
N PHE A 161 -16.77 -11.04 -11.75
CA PHE A 161 -16.50 -10.10 -10.67
C PHE A 161 -17.09 -8.71 -10.96
N LEU A 162 -16.91 -8.18 -12.17
CA LEU A 162 -17.43 -6.87 -12.57
C LEU A 162 -18.96 -6.85 -12.58
N ASP A 163 -19.56 -7.84 -13.23
CA ASP A 163 -21.00 -7.97 -13.35
C ASP A 163 -21.67 -8.15 -11.97
N ARG A 164 -21.07 -8.97 -11.10
CA ARG A 164 -21.50 -9.10 -9.70
C ARG A 164 -21.31 -7.81 -8.91
N SER A 165 -20.21 -7.08 -9.12
CA SER A 165 -19.96 -5.82 -8.43
C SER A 165 -21.03 -4.77 -8.76
N ILE A 166 -21.41 -4.64 -10.04
CA ILE A 166 -22.45 -3.71 -10.48
C ILE A 166 -23.82 -4.06 -9.87
N ARG A 167 -24.21 -5.34 -9.92
CA ARG A 167 -25.47 -5.79 -9.31
C ARG A 167 -25.49 -5.59 -7.80
N ASN A 168 -24.43 -6.04 -7.13
CA ASN A 168 -24.29 -5.94 -5.68
C ASN A 168 -24.28 -4.48 -5.20
N SER A 169 -23.67 -3.56 -5.96
CA SER A 169 -23.72 -2.12 -5.64
C SER A 169 -25.17 -1.60 -5.65
N ARG A 170 -25.98 -2.00 -6.63
CA ARG A 170 -27.41 -1.62 -6.70
C ARG A 170 -28.20 -2.22 -5.54
N GLU A 171 -28.00 -3.52 -5.26
CA GLU A 171 -28.68 -4.22 -4.16
C GLU A 171 -28.32 -3.64 -2.80
N ILE A 172 -27.04 -3.37 -2.53
CA ILE A 172 -26.58 -2.75 -1.28
C ILE A 172 -27.18 -1.36 -1.14
N THR A 173 -27.18 -0.56 -2.20
CA THR A 173 -27.76 0.79 -2.18
C THR A 173 -29.25 0.75 -1.87
N LEU A 174 -30.00 -0.15 -2.51
CA LEU A 174 -31.44 -0.34 -2.26
C LEU A 174 -31.71 -0.82 -0.82
N ALA A 175 -30.95 -1.81 -0.35
CA ALA A 175 -31.07 -2.33 1.00
C ALA A 175 -30.77 -1.26 2.06
N MET A 176 -29.76 -0.43 1.82
CA MET A 176 -29.43 0.70 2.68
C MET A 176 -30.54 1.76 2.71
N LYS A 177 -31.05 2.15 1.54
CA LYS A 177 -32.19 3.09 1.45
C LYS A 177 -33.41 2.56 2.19
N SER A 178 -33.73 1.27 2.03
CA SER A 178 -34.84 0.60 2.75
C SER A 178 -34.65 0.61 4.27
N ARG A 179 -33.40 0.43 4.74
CA ARG A 179 -33.04 0.51 6.17
C ARG A 179 -33.00 1.94 6.74
N GLY A 180 -33.45 2.94 5.99
CA GLY A 180 -33.51 4.33 6.44
C GLY A 180 -32.20 5.10 6.31
N PHE A 181 -31.24 4.61 5.51
CA PHE A 181 -30.01 5.35 5.22
C PHE A 181 -30.33 6.52 4.27
N ARG A 182 -30.67 7.67 4.86
CA ARG A 182 -30.86 8.96 4.17
C ARG A 182 -29.60 9.80 4.32
N ASN A 183 -28.66 9.61 3.41
CA ASN A 183 -27.58 10.56 3.15
C ASN A 183 -27.62 10.85 1.64
N ASP A 184 -28.17 12.02 1.29
CA ASP A 184 -27.69 12.79 0.15
C ASP A 184 -26.40 13.52 0.56
#